data_AF-A0A8S8ZDJ0-F1
#
_entry.id   AF-A0A8S8ZDJ0-F1
#
_cell.length_a   1.000
_cell.length_b   1.000
_cell.length_c   1.000
_cell.angle_alpha   90.00
_cell.angle_beta   90.00
_cell.angle_gamma   90.00
#
_symmetry.space_group_name_H-M   'P 1'
#
loop_
_entity.id
_entity.type
_entity.pdbx_description
1 polymer ?
#
loop_
_entity_poly.entity_id
_entity_poly.type
_entity_poly.pdbx_seq_one_letter_code
_entity_poly.pdbx_strand_id
1 'polypeptide(L)'
;MGKVGLSEVTVGQWKQVQDIVLANEGTLVSECGRLMGRLDLLIADLDENGESKGWIVADLKTGNPPKLKLNEKVSRQLRFYRDLLVEFKPPTTLRSRRGMVLVQPDGHRADGPSVLDDAFAAWEGMRHSEEPLEATPGEVQCGFCEWKAWCPVWWSARRDGILPPGSMFRDEVVSAIKFDPESGPALFERMPPVGSDGELAHSDHRFGAILRDQA
;
A
#
# COMPACT_ATOMS: atom_id res chain seq x y z
N MET A 1 -17.57 -11.42 -23.37
CA MET A 1 -17.32 -12.87 -23.24
C MET A 1 -18.08 -13.38 -22.03
N GLY A 2 -18.84 -14.47 -22.15
CA GLY A 2 -19.46 -15.12 -20.98
C GLY A 2 -18.40 -15.71 -20.04
N LYS A 3 -18.78 -16.09 -18.81
CA LYS A 3 -17.87 -16.81 -17.90
C LYS A 3 -17.53 -18.16 -18.52
N VAL A 4 -16.30 -18.32 -18.97
CA VAL A 4 -15.73 -19.57 -19.49
C VAL A 4 -14.93 -20.23 -18.35
N GLY A 5 -15.11 -21.52 -18.12
CA GLY A 5 -14.30 -22.24 -17.13
C GLY A 5 -12.83 -22.28 -17.58
N LEU A 6 -11.87 -22.23 -16.65
CA LEU A 6 -10.44 -22.29 -17.01
C LEU A 6 -10.10 -23.55 -17.84
N SER A 7 -10.81 -24.65 -17.61
CA SER A 7 -10.70 -25.91 -18.38
C SER A 7 -11.20 -25.82 -19.83
N GLU A 8 -11.92 -24.76 -20.17
CA GLU A 8 -12.54 -24.53 -21.48
C GLU A 8 -11.81 -23.43 -22.28
N VAL A 9 -10.75 -22.85 -21.70
CA VAL A 9 -9.93 -21.84 -22.37
C VAL A 9 -9.10 -22.52 -23.47
N THR A 10 -9.40 -22.16 -24.72
CA THR A 10 -8.68 -22.62 -25.90
C THR A 10 -7.42 -21.78 -26.14
N VAL A 11 -6.46 -22.35 -26.89
CA VAL A 11 -5.28 -21.60 -27.36
C VAL A 11 -5.67 -20.35 -28.16
N GLY A 12 -6.76 -20.42 -28.92
CA GLY A 12 -7.27 -19.28 -29.68
C GLY A 12 -7.76 -18.14 -28.77
N GLN A 13 -8.51 -18.46 -27.71
CA GLN A 13 -8.93 -17.48 -26.71
C GLN A 13 -7.74 -16.90 -25.95
N TRP A 14 -6.72 -17.72 -25.64
CA TRP A 14 -5.50 -17.22 -25.00
C TRP A 14 -4.74 -16.24 -25.89
N LYS A 15 -4.62 -16.53 -27.20
CA LYS A 15 -4.03 -15.60 -28.17
C LYS A 15 -4.80 -14.27 -28.22
N GLN A 16 -6.13 -14.32 -28.22
CA GLN A 16 -6.95 -13.09 -28.16
C GLN A 16 -6.66 -12.25 -26.92
N VAL A 17 -6.46 -12.86 -25.76
CA VAL A 17 -6.06 -12.14 -24.53
C VAL A 17 -4.65 -11.55 -24.68
N GLN A 18 -3.71 -12.31 -25.23
CA GLN A 18 -2.34 -11.82 -25.46
C GLN A 18 -2.31 -10.64 -26.44
N ASP A 19 -3.14 -10.69 -27.50
CA ASP A 19 -3.19 -9.66 -28.54
C ASP A 19 -3.65 -8.29 -28.01
N ILE A 20 -4.41 -8.26 -26.91
CA ILE A 20 -4.85 -7.00 -26.28
C ILE A 20 -3.91 -6.50 -25.19
N VAL A 21 -2.94 -7.30 -24.75
CA VAL A 21 -1.95 -6.89 -23.75
C VAL A 21 -0.82 -6.14 -24.46
N LEU A 22 -0.70 -4.85 -24.17
CA LEU A 22 0.29 -3.96 -24.76
C LEU A 22 1.63 -3.98 -24.00
N ALA A 23 1.59 -4.22 -22.69
CA ALA A 23 2.78 -4.41 -21.86
C ALA A 23 2.43 -5.21 -20.60
N ASN A 24 3.41 -5.98 -20.11
CA ASN A 24 3.38 -6.65 -18.81
C ASN A 24 4.62 -6.24 -18.01
N GLU A 25 4.47 -5.97 -16.70
CA GLU A 25 5.60 -5.53 -15.84
C GLU A 25 6.36 -4.31 -16.41
N GLY A 26 5.65 -3.44 -17.13
CA GLY A 26 6.24 -2.32 -17.86
C GLY A 26 6.74 -1.22 -16.93
N THR A 27 7.95 -0.72 -17.16
CA THR A 27 8.52 0.38 -16.35
C THR A 27 8.10 1.73 -16.92
N LEU A 28 7.57 2.61 -16.07
CA LEU A 28 7.26 4.00 -16.36
C LEU A 28 8.23 4.90 -15.59
N VAL A 29 8.73 5.94 -16.26
CA VAL A 29 9.66 6.91 -15.69
C VAL A 29 9.25 8.30 -16.14
N SER A 30 9.15 9.26 -15.21
CA SER A 30 8.93 10.68 -15.54
C SER A 30 10.08 11.24 -16.38
N GLU A 31 9.84 12.31 -17.14
CA GLU A 31 10.84 12.95 -18.01
C GLU A 31 12.14 13.29 -17.27
N CYS A 32 12.02 13.75 -16.02
CA CYS A 32 13.16 14.12 -15.17
C CYS A 32 13.78 12.94 -14.38
N GLY A 33 13.28 11.71 -14.57
CA GLY A 33 13.81 10.50 -13.93
C GLY A 33 13.49 10.32 -12.43
N ARG A 34 12.78 11.26 -11.80
CA ARG A 34 12.53 11.23 -10.34
C ARG A 34 11.42 10.28 -9.93
N LEU A 35 10.32 10.25 -10.68
CA LEU A 35 9.18 9.38 -10.43
C LEU A 35 9.29 8.14 -11.32
N MET A 36 9.10 6.98 -10.71
CA MET A 36 9.12 5.69 -11.40
C MET A 36 7.96 4.82 -10.91
N GLY A 37 7.46 3.96 -11.81
CA GLY A 37 6.43 2.99 -11.50
C GLY A 37 6.59 1.73 -12.34
N ARG A 38 6.05 0.61 -11.87
CA ARG A 38 5.97 -0.63 -12.63
C ARG A 38 4.50 -1.00 -12.79
N LEU A 39 4.04 -1.07 -14.03
CA LEU A 39 2.71 -1.51 -14.40
C LEU A 39 2.63 -3.02 -14.27
N ASP A 40 1.57 -3.57 -13.67
CA ASP A 40 1.32 -5.01 -13.78
C ASP A 40 0.92 -5.34 -15.22
N LEU A 41 -0.10 -4.64 -15.73
CA LEU A 41 -0.60 -4.82 -17.10
C LEU A 41 -1.03 -3.49 -17.74
N LEU A 42 -0.69 -3.33 -19.02
CA LEU A 42 -1.24 -2.33 -19.92
C LEU A 42 -2.04 -3.03 -21.01
N ILE A 43 -3.31 -2.67 -21.17
CA ILE A 43 -4.24 -3.36 -22.05
C ILE A 43 -4.82 -2.35 -23.05
N ALA A 44 -5.02 -2.76 -24.29
CA ALA A 44 -5.76 -1.98 -25.28
C ALA A 44 -7.24 -1.91 -24.87
N ASP A 45 -7.76 -0.70 -24.72
CA ASP A 45 -9.20 -0.50 -24.53
C ASP A 45 -9.86 -0.55 -25.91
N LEU A 46 -10.45 -1.70 -26.26
CA LEU A 46 -11.10 -1.89 -27.55
C LEU A 46 -12.56 -1.38 -27.52
N ASP A 47 -13.04 -0.90 -28.66
CA ASP A 47 -14.46 -0.64 -28.88
C ASP A 47 -15.20 -1.87 -29.43
N GLU A 48 -16.46 -1.69 -29.79
CA GLU A 48 -17.31 -2.78 -30.32
C GLU A 48 -16.84 -3.32 -31.68
N ASN A 49 -16.02 -2.55 -32.41
CA ASN A 49 -15.45 -2.94 -33.70
C ASN A 49 -14.07 -3.58 -33.56
N GLY A 50 -13.53 -3.68 -32.33
CA GLY A 50 -12.17 -4.15 -32.07
C GLY A 50 -11.10 -3.10 -32.32
N GLU A 51 -11.47 -1.83 -32.53
CA GLU A 51 -10.52 -0.74 -32.67
C GLU A 51 -10.14 -0.19 -31.29
N SER A 52 -8.86 0.14 -31.11
CA SER A 52 -8.36 0.69 -29.85
C SER A 52 -8.87 2.12 -29.64
N LYS A 53 -9.75 2.32 -28.65
CA LYS A 53 -10.23 3.64 -28.22
C LYS A 53 -9.37 4.28 -27.12
N GLY A 54 -8.41 3.54 -26.56
CA GLY A 54 -7.51 4.03 -25.52
C GLY A 54 -6.70 2.91 -24.86
N TRP A 55 -6.29 3.16 -23.62
CA TRP A 55 -5.55 2.19 -22.81
C TRP A 55 -6.22 1.99 -21.46
N ILE A 56 -6.12 0.76 -20.97
CA ILE A 56 -6.45 0.38 -19.61
C ILE A 56 -5.15 0.10 -18.88
N VAL A 57 -4.94 0.84 -17.79
CA VAL A 57 -3.93 0.49 -16.81
C VAL A 57 -4.58 -0.44 -15.80
N ALA A 58 -3.98 -1.61 -15.59
CA ALA A 58 -4.47 -2.60 -14.65
C ALA A 58 -3.41 -2.90 -13.58
N ASP A 59 -3.87 -2.96 -12.33
CA ASP A 59 -3.09 -3.34 -11.15
C ASP A 59 -3.80 -4.52 -10.48
N LEU A 60 -3.06 -5.62 -10.35
CA LEU A 60 -3.55 -6.90 -9.90
C LEU A 60 -3.25 -7.05 -8.40
N LYS A 61 -4.30 -7.14 -7.59
CA LYS A 61 -4.18 -7.35 -6.14
C LYS A 61 -4.79 -8.69 -5.74
N THR A 62 -4.05 -9.44 -4.94
CA THR A 62 -4.45 -10.76 -4.37
C THR A 62 -5.18 -10.66 -3.02
N GLY A 63 -5.28 -9.44 -2.46
CA GLY A 63 -5.96 -9.20 -1.19
C GLY A 63 -7.49 -9.23 -1.30
N ASN A 64 -8.16 -8.96 -0.19
CA ASN A 64 -9.62 -8.89 -0.14
C ASN A 64 -10.16 -7.84 -1.14
N PRO A 65 -11.13 -8.19 -1.99
CA PRO A 65 -11.73 -7.22 -2.90
C PRO A 65 -12.43 -6.10 -2.11
N PRO A 66 -12.37 -4.86 -2.60
CA PRO A 66 -13.05 -3.73 -1.97
C PRO A 66 -14.56 -3.96 -2.04
N LYS A 67 -15.26 -3.69 -0.94
CA LYS A 67 -16.72 -3.91 -0.89
C LYS A 67 -17.55 -2.84 -1.62
N LEU A 68 -16.98 -1.64 -1.81
CA LEU A 68 -17.70 -0.48 -2.36
C LEU A 68 -16.79 0.40 -3.21
N LYS A 69 -15.92 1.17 -2.55
CA LYS A 69 -14.99 2.11 -3.19
C LYS A 69 -13.56 1.61 -3.05
N LEU A 70 -12.74 1.93 -4.04
CA LEU A 70 -11.30 1.73 -3.95
C LEU A 70 -10.75 2.50 -2.75
N ASN A 71 -9.81 1.86 -2.05
CA ASN A 71 -8.99 2.55 -1.06
C ASN A 71 -8.28 3.72 -1.75
N GLU A 72 -8.23 4.87 -1.08
CA GLU A 72 -7.63 6.08 -1.65
C GLU A 72 -6.18 5.87 -2.09
N LYS A 73 -5.38 5.10 -1.32
CA LYS A 73 -3.99 4.77 -1.69
C LYS A 73 -3.92 4.00 -3.01
N VAL A 74 -4.82 3.02 -3.19
CA VAL A 74 -4.92 2.24 -4.43
C VAL A 74 -5.36 3.13 -5.59
N SER A 75 -6.37 3.97 -5.39
CA SER A 75 -6.80 4.97 -6.38
C SER A 75 -5.68 5.93 -6.77
N ARG A 76 -4.86 6.40 -5.81
CA ARG A 76 -3.72 7.28 -6.08
C ARG A 76 -2.61 6.56 -6.85
N GLN A 77 -2.25 5.32 -6.50
CA GLN A 77 -1.27 4.52 -7.25
C GLN A 77 -1.66 4.36 -8.73
N LEU A 78 -2.93 4.10 -8.97
CA LEU A 78 -3.49 3.90 -10.30
C LEU A 78 -3.52 5.16 -11.15
N ARG A 79 -3.92 6.29 -10.55
CA ARG A 79 -3.84 7.59 -11.19
C ARG A 79 -2.40 7.97 -11.46
N PHE A 80 -1.47 7.68 -10.56
CA PHE A 80 -0.04 7.88 -10.76
C PHE A 80 0.48 7.14 -12.00
N TYR A 81 0.14 5.86 -12.18
CA TYR A 81 0.49 5.11 -13.39
C TYR A 81 -0.14 5.68 -14.67
N ARG A 82 -1.42 6.04 -14.62
CA ARG A 82 -2.11 6.71 -15.73
C ARG A 82 -1.39 8.00 -16.11
N ASP A 83 -1.03 8.83 -15.13
CA ASP A 83 -0.47 10.14 -15.38
C ASP A 83 0.97 10.05 -15.92
N LEU A 84 1.80 9.15 -15.37
CA LEU A 84 3.12 8.84 -15.93
C LEU A 84 3.03 8.28 -17.37
N LEU A 85 2.04 7.43 -17.64
CA LEU A 85 1.83 6.90 -18.99
C LEU A 85 1.43 8.01 -19.96
N VAL A 86 0.60 8.97 -19.53
CA VAL A 86 0.21 10.13 -20.34
C VAL A 86 1.41 11.05 -20.62
N GLU A 87 2.32 11.22 -19.67
CA GLU A 87 3.57 11.96 -19.84
C GLU A 87 4.50 11.26 -20.85
N PHE A 88 4.70 9.94 -20.70
CA PHE A 88 5.55 9.13 -21.57
C PHE A 88 4.98 8.95 -22.98
N LYS A 89 3.65 8.78 -23.09
CA LYS A 89 2.93 8.55 -24.34
C LYS A 89 1.72 9.49 -24.42
N PRO A 90 1.94 10.75 -24.85
CA PRO A 90 0.87 11.73 -24.95
C PRO A 90 -0.29 11.19 -25.80
N PRO A 91 -1.52 11.17 -25.25
CA PRO A 91 -2.68 10.66 -25.96
C PRO A 91 -2.95 11.50 -27.21
N THR A 92 -3.11 10.84 -28.35
CA THR A 92 -3.45 11.49 -29.63
C THR A 92 -4.91 11.96 -29.67
N THR A 93 -5.78 11.46 -28.78
CA THR A 93 -7.19 11.85 -28.68
C THR A 93 -7.65 12.15 -27.24
N LEU A 94 -8.67 13.00 -27.09
CA LEU A 94 -9.31 13.28 -25.79
C LEU A 94 -9.88 12.03 -25.09
N ARG A 95 -10.30 11.01 -25.86
CA ARG A 95 -10.75 9.71 -25.33
C ARG A 95 -9.58 8.91 -24.73
N SER A 96 -8.43 8.86 -25.40
CA SER A 96 -7.20 8.24 -24.85
C SER A 96 -6.65 8.96 -23.61
N ARG A 97 -7.03 10.22 -23.39
CA ARG A 97 -6.68 11.01 -22.19
C ARG A 97 -7.45 10.59 -20.93
N ARG A 98 -8.57 9.88 -21.09
CA ARG A 98 -9.40 9.36 -19.99
C ARG A 98 -9.05 7.92 -19.62
N GLY A 99 -7.79 7.52 -19.80
CA GLY A 99 -7.27 6.16 -19.54
C GLY A 99 -8.02 5.50 -18.39
N MET A 100 -8.73 4.42 -18.71
CA MET A 100 -9.61 3.78 -17.75
C MET A 100 -8.74 2.92 -16.86
N VAL A 101 -8.65 3.28 -15.58
CA VAL A 101 -7.82 2.53 -14.65
C VAL A 101 -8.70 1.51 -13.94
N LEU A 102 -8.48 0.22 -14.23
CA LEU A 102 -9.30 -0.87 -13.70
C LEU A 102 -8.52 -1.65 -12.65
N VAL A 103 -9.14 -1.84 -11.51
CA VAL A 103 -8.68 -2.72 -10.45
C VAL A 103 -9.58 -3.93 -10.42
N GLN A 104 -8.94 -5.09 -10.47
CA GLN A 104 -9.53 -6.38 -10.16
C GLN A 104 -10.60 -6.90 -11.15
N PRO A 105 -10.92 -8.21 -11.10
CA PRO A 105 -11.96 -8.83 -11.94
C PRO A 105 -13.36 -8.19 -11.80
N ASP A 106 -13.58 -7.46 -10.71
CA ASP A 106 -14.82 -6.79 -10.30
C ASP A 106 -14.98 -5.37 -10.88
N GLY A 107 -13.97 -4.84 -11.59
CA GLY A 107 -14.12 -3.69 -12.48
C GLY A 107 -14.16 -2.32 -11.78
N HIS A 108 -13.49 -2.18 -10.64
CA HIS A 108 -13.45 -0.90 -9.93
C HIS A 108 -12.57 0.11 -10.66
N ARG A 109 -13.10 1.33 -10.87
CA ARG A 109 -12.43 2.41 -11.60
C ARG A 109 -11.78 3.44 -10.67
N ALA A 110 -10.55 3.85 -10.97
CA ALA A 110 -9.91 4.99 -10.32
C ALA A 110 -10.04 6.25 -11.18
N ASP A 111 -10.90 7.18 -10.76
CA ASP A 111 -11.10 8.47 -11.39
C ASP A 111 -10.62 9.61 -10.51
N GLY A 112 -10.31 10.75 -11.13
CA GLY A 112 -9.87 11.96 -10.44
C GLY A 112 -8.78 12.72 -11.21
N PRO A 113 -8.39 13.89 -10.69
CA PRO A 113 -7.32 14.71 -11.28
C PRO A 113 -5.98 13.97 -11.29
N SER A 114 -5.02 14.56 -12.00
CA SER A 114 -3.62 14.11 -11.95
C SER A 114 -3.11 14.15 -10.51
N VAL A 115 -2.25 13.19 -10.17
CA VAL A 115 -1.58 13.13 -8.85
C VAL A 115 -0.07 13.36 -8.96
N LEU A 116 0.45 13.75 -10.13
CA LEU A 116 1.89 13.93 -10.32
C LEU A 116 2.47 15.05 -9.47
N ASP A 117 1.77 16.18 -9.32
CA ASP A 117 2.25 17.31 -8.50
C ASP A 117 2.41 16.89 -7.04
N ASP A 118 1.41 16.21 -6.48
CA ASP A 118 1.47 15.63 -5.13
C ASP A 118 2.58 14.59 -5.01
N ALA A 119 2.78 13.77 -6.05
CA ALA A 119 3.83 12.75 -6.06
C ALA A 119 5.23 13.36 -6.10
N PHE A 120 5.45 14.44 -6.87
CA PHE A 120 6.69 15.20 -6.86
C PHE A 120 6.92 15.89 -5.53
N ALA A 121 5.89 16.49 -4.93
CA ALA A 121 5.99 17.10 -3.60
C ALA A 121 6.37 16.07 -2.54
N ALA A 122 5.75 14.88 -2.57
CA ALA A 122 6.11 13.78 -1.67
C ALA A 122 7.54 13.27 -1.92
N TRP A 123 7.95 13.12 -3.19
CA TRP A 123 9.30 12.73 -3.54
C TRP A 123 10.35 13.71 -3.00
N GLU A 124 10.12 15.01 -3.15
CA GLU A 124 11.02 16.04 -2.64
C GLU A 124 11.06 16.03 -1.10
N GLY A 125 9.90 15.83 -0.47
CA GLY A 125 9.79 15.72 0.99
C GLY A 125 10.44 14.46 1.57
N MET A 126 10.63 13.39 0.78
CA MET A 126 11.29 12.15 1.21
C MET A 126 12.82 12.17 1.00
N ARG A 127 13.38 13.29 0.56
CA ARG A 127 14.84 13.42 0.44
C ARG A 127 15.49 13.21 1.80
N HIS A 128 16.66 12.58 1.78
CA HIS A 128 17.44 12.35 2.98
C HIS A 128 17.68 13.68 3.71
N SER A 129 17.29 13.70 4.98
CA SER A 129 17.52 14.77 5.96
C SER A 129 18.09 14.17 7.24
N GLU A 130 18.75 15.00 8.06
CA GLU A 130 19.18 14.59 9.39
C GLU A 130 17.99 14.45 10.35
N GLU A 131 16.93 15.23 10.10
CA GLU A 131 15.68 15.16 10.85
C GLU A 131 14.75 14.10 10.24
N PRO A 132 14.14 13.20 11.04
CA PRO A 132 13.13 12.27 10.57
C PRO A 132 11.92 12.99 9.96
N LEU A 133 11.22 12.31 9.05
CA LEU A 133 9.97 12.81 8.50
C LEU A 133 8.90 12.96 9.59
N GLU A 134 8.08 14.00 9.45
CA GLU A 134 6.96 14.25 10.37
C GLU A 134 5.98 13.06 10.35
N ALA A 135 5.79 12.46 11.53
CA ALA A 135 4.90 11.33 11.69
C ALA A 135 3.45 11.77 11.84
N THR A 136 2.53 11.00 11.25
CA THR A 136 1.08 11.24 11.31
C THR A 136 0.39 10.06 12.01
N PRO A 137 0.50 9.97 13.36
CA PRO A 137 -0.05 8.83 14.10
C PRO A 137 -1.57 8.76 13.93
N GLY A 138 -2.08 7.57 13.62
CA GLY A 138 -3.50 7.31 13.49
C GLY A 138 -3.78 5.82 13.52
N GLU A 139 -5.01 5.40 13.85
CA GLU A 139 -5.34 3.99 14.00
C GLU A 139 -5.02 3.17 12.74
N VAL A 140 -5.32 3.72 11.56
CA VAL A 140 -5.07 3.06 10.27
C VAL A 140 -3.58 3.07 9.93
N GLN A 141 -2.89 4.21 10.16
CA GLN A 141 -1.48 4.40 9.84
C GLN A 141 -0.61 3.52 10.73
N CYS A 142 -0.86 3.55 12.04
CA CYS A 142 -0.09 2.79 13.01
C CYS A 142 -0.52 1.33 13.08
N GLY A 143 -1.79 0.99 12.83
CA GLY A 143 -2.33 -0.37 13.06
C GLY A 143 -1.47 -1.50 12.52
N PHE A 144 -0.99 -1.39 11.28
CA PHE A 144 -0.12 -2.37 10.61
C PHE A 144 1.22 -1.76 10.15
N CYS A 145 1.69 -0.70 10.82
CA CYS A 145 3.01 -0.13 10.51
C CYS A 145 4.12 -1.07 10.98
N GLU A 146 4.95 -1.54 10.05
CA GLU A 146 6.11 -2.40 10.35
C GLU A 146 7.15 -1.66 11.21
N TRP A 147 7.26 -0.35 11.03
CA TRP A 147 8.17 0.50 11.78
C TRP A 147 7.68 0.86 13.18
N LYS A 148 6.47 0.43 13.57
CA LYS A 148 5.83 0.77 14.86
C LYS A 148 6.74 0.49 16.06
N ALA A 149 7.45 -0.64 16.05
CA ALA A 149 8.34 -1.06 17.13
C ALA A 149 9.53 -0.10 17.35
N TRP A 150 9.92 0.66 16.32
CA TRP A 150 11.01 1.64 16.37
C TRP A 150 10.53 3.10 16.33
N CYS A 151 9.21 3.32 16.30
CA CYS A 151 8.63 4.65 16.15
C CYS A 151 8.31 5.24 17.53
N PRO A 152 9.09 6.20 18.03
CA PRO A 152 8.82 6.82 19.33
C PRO A 152 7.48 7.59 19.33
N VAL A 153 7.10 8.15 18.18
CA VAL A 153 5.84 8.88 18.01
C VAL A 153 4.62 7.99 18.24
N TRP A 154 4.66 6.71 17.84
CA TRP A 154 3.55 5.80 18.12
C TRP A 154 3.32 5.64 19.62
N TRP A 155 4.39 5.45 20.38
CA TRP A 155 4.30 5.24 21.82
C TRP A 155 3.90 6.53 22.55
N SER A 156 4.47 7.66 22.17
CA SER A 156 4.08 8.98 22.70
C SER A 156 2.61 9.31 22.39
N ALA A 157 2.14 9.07 21.17
CA ALA A 157 0.74 9.28 20.79
C ALA A 157 -0.24 8.42 21.60
N ARG A 158 0.20 7.25 22.07
CA ARG A 158 -0.58 6.39 22.98
C ARG A 158 -0.68 6.99 24.38
N ARG A 159 0.43 7.50 24.93
CA ARG A 159 0.43 8.21 26.22
C ARG A 159 -0.47 9.45 26.16
N ASP A 160 -0.40 10.20 25.07
CA ASP A 160 -1.10 11.48 24.90
C ASP A 160 -2.58 11.29 24.52
N GLY A 161 -3.05 10.05 24.41
CA GLY A 161 -4.45 9.72 24.12
C GLY A 161 -4.88 9.95 22.66
N ILE A 162 -3.94 10.25 21.77
CA ILE A 162 -4.18 10.38 20.32
C ILE A 162 -4.54 9.02 19.71
N LEU A 163 -3.83 7.98 20.14
CA LEU A 163 -4.10 6.60 19.75
C LEU A 163 -4.80 5.85 20.89
N PRO A 164 -5.91 5.14 20.65
CA PRO A 164 -6.58 4.40 21.70
C PRO A 164 -5.70 3.23 22.18
N PRO A 165 -5.94 2.71 23.41
CA PRO A 165 -5.21 1.60 24.01
C PRO A 165 -5.31 0.26 23.24
N GLY A 166 -6.08 0.20 22.16
CA GLY A 166 -6.35 -1.01 21.39
C GLY A 166 -7.48 -1.83 22.03
N SER A 167 -8.02 -2.78 21.27
CA SER A 167 -9.10 -3.65 21.70
C SER A 167 -8.56 -4.88 22.44
N MET A 168 -8.89 -6.08 21.96
CA MET A 168 -8.49 -7.36 22.55
C MET A 168 -6.99 -7.64 22.38
N PHE A 169 -6.42 -7.22 21.24
CA PHE A 169 -4.97 -7.30 20.98
C PHE A 169 -4.34 -5.92 21.18
N ARG A 170 -3.23 -5.88 21.91
CA ARG A 170 -2.55 -4.64 22.28
C ARG A 170 -1.06 -4.78 22.03
N ASP A 171 -0.53 -3.84 21.29
CA ASP A 171 0.91 -3.65 21.18
C ASP A 171 1.40 -2.88 22.41
N GLU A 172 2.50 -3.33 23.00
CA GLU A 172 3.07 -2.78 24.24
C GLU A 172 4.60 -2.71 24.10
N VAL A 173 5.21 -1.65 24.64
CA VAL A 173 6.66 -1.60 24.84
C VAL A 173 6.96 -2.09 26.24
N VAL A 174 7.79 -3.13 26.34
CA VAL A 174 8.06 -3.82 27.61
C VAL A 174 9.54 -4.11 27.79
N SER A 175 9.95 -4.19 29.06
CA SER A 175 11.20 -4.80 29.47
C SER A 175 10.94 -6.23 29.97
N ALA A 176 11.75 -7.19 29.52
CA ALA A 176 11.72 -8.54 30.05
C ALA A 176 12.51 -8.59 31.38
N ILE A 177 11.79 -8.68 32.50
CA ILE A 177 12.38 -8.67 33.85
C ILE A 177 12.92 -10.04 34.22
N LYS A 178 12.21 -11.09 33.82
CA LYS A 178 12.62 -12.48 34.03
C LYS A 178 12.13 -13.31 32.85
N PHE A 179 12.97 -14.19 32.35
CA PHE A 179 12.61 -15.15 31.32
C PHE A 179 13.27 -16.49 31.63
N ASP A 180 12.47 -17.55 31.66
CA ASP A 180 12.97 -18.91 31.70
C ASP A 180 12.93 -19.49 30.28
N PRO A 181 14.09 -19.65 29.61
CA PRO A 181 14.14 -20.16 28.25
C PRO A 181 13.81 -21.66 28.14
N GLU A 182 13.96 -22.44 29.22
CA GLU A 182 13.70 -23.88 29.17
C GLU A 182 12.20 -24.20 29.26
N SER A 183 11.48 -23.46 30.10
CA SER A 183 10.05 -23.71 30.32
C SER A 183 9.13 -22.69 29.62
N GLY A 184 9.63 -21.51 29.23
CA GLY A 184 8.90 -20.47 28.51
C GLY A 184 8.21 -19.35 29.34
N PRO A 185 8.03 -19.41 30.68
CA PRO A 185 7.52 -18.28 31.46
C PRO A 185 8.40 -17.04 31.36
N ALA A 186 7.74 -15.90 31.15
CA ALA A 186 8.35 -14.57 31.17
C ALA A 186 7.55 -13.63 32.08
N LEU A 187 8.26 -12.73 32.76
CA LEU A 187 7.71 -11.58 33.48
C LEU A 187 8.14 -10.31 32.74
N PHE A 188 7.16 -9.52 32.33
CA PHE A 188 7.36 -8.25 31.64
C PHE A 188 6.97 -7.08 32.54
N GLU A 189 7.64 -5.95 32.31
CA GLU A 189 7.29 -4.64 32.86
C GLU A 189 6.95 -3.70 31.71
N ARG A 190 5.81 -3.01 31.79
CA ARG A 190 5.46 -1.98 30.80
C ARG A 190 6.42 -0.81 30.93
N MET A 191 6.91 -0.33 29.79
CA MET A 191 7.85 0.78 29.72
C MET A 191 7.16 2.01 29.10
N PRO A 192 6.46 2.88 29.86
CA PRO A 192 5.82 4.08 29.31
C PRO A 192 6.82 5.06 28.68
N PRO A 193 6.42 5.87 27.68
CA PRO A 193 7.32 6.83 27.04
C PRO A 193 7.51 8.08 27.90
N VAL A 194 8.75 8.55 27.97
CA VAL A 194 9.16 9.84 28.53
C VAL A 194 9.55 10.73 27.35
N GLY A 195 8.96 11.91 27.23
CA GLY A 195 9.28 12.80 26.11
C GLY A 195 8.74 12.33 24.75
N SER A 196 9.44 12.70 23.67
CA SER A 196 9.04 12.46 22.28
C SER A 196 10.01 11.59 21.49
N ASP A 197 11.21 11.34 22.00
CA ASP A 197 12.34 10.86 21.21
C ASP A 197 12.66 9.38 21.48
N GLY A 198 11.79 8.71 22.23
CA GLY A 198 11.83 7.27 22.47
C GLY A 198 12.38 6.87 23.83
N GLU A 199 12.63 7.83 24.72
CA GLU A 199 12.97 7.53 26.09
C GLU A 199 11.83 6.81 26.79
N LEU A 200 12.17 5.86 27.65
CA LEU A 200 11.22 5.02 28.35
C LEU A 200 11.47 5.10 29.86
N ALA A 201 10.40 5.09 30.64
CA ALA A 201 10.44 4.97 32.09
C ALA A 201 10.06 3.56 32.52
N HIS A 202 10.50 3.20 33.72
CA HIS A 202 9.99 2.05 34.45
C HIS A 202 8.56 2.29 34.93
N SER A 203 7.81 1.21 35.14
CA SER A 203 6.47 1.29 35.75
C SER A 203 6.19 0.16 36.71
N ASP A 204 5.22 0.37 37.61
CA ASP A 204 4.74 -0.67 38.52
C ASP A 204 3.82 -1.70 37.83
N HIS A 205 3.55 -1.52 36.53
CA HIS A 205 2.68 -2.41 35.78
C HIS A 205 3.47 -3.61 35.23
N ARG A 206 3.34 -4.74 35.92
CA ARG A 206 3.98 -6.01 35.55
C ARG A 206 2.96 -7.07 35.18
N PHE A 207 3.29 -7.91 34.22
CA PHE A 207 2.45 -9.02 33.79
C PHE A 207 3.28 -10.21 33.33
N GLY A 208 2.75 -11.41 33.57
CA GLY A 208 3.37 -12.66 33.14
C GLY A 208 2.82 -13.13 31.79
N ALA A 209 3.65 -13.82 31.02
CA ALA A 209 3.22 -14.56 29.82
C ALA A 209 3.98 -15.88 29.70
N ILE A 210 3.43 -16.80 28.90
CA ILE A 210 4.13 -18.02 28.48
C ILE A 210 4.50 -17.84 27.01
N LEU A 211 5.79 -17.83 26.70
CA LEU A 211 6.29 -17.79 25.33
C LEU A 211 6.38 -19.25 24.83
N ARG A 212 5.55 -19.59 23.84
CA ARG A 212 5.55 -20.91 23.19
C ARG A 212 6.51 -20.91 22.00
N ASP A 213 7.03 -22.08 21.66
CA ASP A 213 7.90 -22.33 20.49
C ASP A 213 9.30 -21.68 20.54
N GLN A 214 9.89 -21.61 21.74
CA GLN A 214 11.29 -21.19 21.97
C GLN A 214 12.24 -22.39 22.19
N ALA A 215 11.86 -23.60 21.76
CA ALA A 215 12.68 -24.81 21.78
C ALA A 215 12.85 -25.39 20.37
#